data_AF-A0A943GDV9-F1
#
_entry.id   AF-A0A943GDV9-F1
#
_cell.length_a   1.000
_cell.length_b   1.000
_cell.length_c   1.000
_cell.angle_alpha   90.00
_cell.angle_beta   90.00
_cell.angle_gamma   90.00
#
_symmetry.space_group_name_H-M   'P 1'
#
loop_
_entity.id
_entity.type
_entity.pdbx_description
1 polymer ?
#
loop_
_entity_poly.entity_id
_entity_poly.type
_entity_poly.pdbx_seq_one_letter_code
_entity_poly.pdbx_strand_id
1 'polypeptide(L)'
;MSLHFQLLNLKSQGFYDDILKTNNYLKYGIFTGIVRVAQAGIFSDLNNLKVNTILNKNYEEYFGLLENEVEKMLLDYNIEYKIEDVKTWYNGYKFGNINVYNPWSILNYVDNKELKAYWVNTSSNVVIKEMLKNSDSRVFKTLEDLFAKKDVPVTISDNIALGKHLSPSEIWELLLFSGYLTIKEKVDEDEYIVRIPNQEILSFFKEES
;
A
#
# COMPACT_ATOMS: atom_id res chain seq x y z
N MET A 1 0.14 17.46 19.04
CA MET A 1 0.06 16.79 17.72
C MET A 1 -1.24 17.12 16.95
N SER A 2 -2.42 17.15 17.59
CA SER A 2 -3.72 17.52 16.97
C SER A 2 -3.76 18.94 16.33
N LEU A 3 -3.12 19.94 16.94
CA LEU A 3 -3.09 21.33 16.46
C LEU A 3 -2.19 21.51 15.22
N HIS A 4 -1.09 20.76 15.14
CA HIS A 4 -0.10 20.86 14.07
C HIS A 4 -0.63 20.26 12.75
N PHE A 5 -1.40 19.18 12.83
CA PHE A 5 -2.07 18.58 11.68
C PHE A 5 -3.23 19.44 11.14
N GLN A 6 -3.98 20.13 12.02
CA GLN A 6 -5.03 21.06 11.59
C GLN A 6 -4.46 22.28 10.84
N LEU A 7 -3.30 22.78 11.24
CA LEU A 7 -2.63 23.90 10.56
C LEU A 7 -2.07 23.50 9.18
N LEU A 8 -1.58 22.26 9.02
CA LEU A 8 -1.19 21.70 7.72
C LEU A 8 -2.37 21.57 6.76
N ASN A 9 -3.52 21.09 7.25
CA ASN A 9 -4.75 20.98 6.46
C ASN A 9 -5.32 22.35 6.04
N LEU A 10 -5.32 23.35 6.94
CA LEU A 10 -5.85 24.68 6.64
C LEU A 10 -4.99 25.47 5.64
N LYS A 11 -3.66 25.35 5.71
CA LYS A 11 -2.76 26.02 4.74
C LYS A 11 -2.74 25.36 3.37
N SER A 12 -2.88 24.04 3.32
CA SER A 12 -2.93 23.31 2.05
C SER A 12 -4.29 23.48 1.34
N GLN A 13 -5.38 23.71 2.07
CA GLN A 13 -6.71 23.96 1.49
C GLN A 13 -6.74 25.17 0.53
N GLY A 14 -6.26 26.34 0.96
CA GLY A 14 -6.23 27.53 0.10
C GLY A 14 -5.35 27.35 -1.14
N PHE A 15 -4.22 26.64 -1.00
CA PHE A 15 -3.33 26.32 -2.11
C PHE A 15 -4.00 25.41 -3.15
N TYR A 16 -4.73 24.37 -2.71
CA TYR A 16 -5.42 23.47 -3.62
C TYR A 16 -6.64 24.11 -4.27
N ASP A 17 -7.36 24.97 -3.56
CA ASP A 17 -8.48 25.72 -4.14
C ASP A 17 -8.01 26.65 -5.27
N ASP A 18 -6.92 27.39 -5.06
CA ASP A 18 -6.36 28.30 -6.08
C ASP A 18 -5.85 27.55 -7.32
N ILE A 19 -5.24 26.38 -7.15
CA ILE A 19 -4.68 25.62 -8.26
C ILE A 19 -5.75 24.83 -9.01
N LEU A 20 -6.73 24.25 -8.31
CA LEU A 20 -7.65 23.27 -8.89
C LEU A 20 -9.01 23.86 -9.27
N LYS A 21 -9.49 24.88 -8.56
CA LYS A 21 -10.81 25.47 -8.82
C LYS A 21 -10.73 26.74 -9.65
N THR A 22 -9.83 27.66 -9.31
CA THR A 22 -9.81 29.01 -9.90
C THR A 22 -8.84 29.15 -11.08
N ASN A 23 -8.07 28.10 -11.38
CA ASN A 23 -7.11 28.11 -12.48
C ASN A 23 -7.77 27.79 -13.83
N ASN A 24 -8.12 28.85 -14.58
CA ASN A 24 -8.70 28.74 -15.94
C ASN A 24 -7.77 28.09 -16.99
N TYR A 25 -6.49 27.85 -16.67
CA TYR A 25 -5.52 27.18 -17.56
C TYR A 25 -5.32 25.71 -17.23
N LEU A 26 -5.89 25.20 -16.13
CA LEU A 26 -5.76 23.81 -15.74
C LEU A 26 -6.78 22.94 -16.50
N LYS A 27 -6.29 22.06 -17.38
CA LYS A 27 -7.14 21.09 -18.10
C LYS A 27 -7.35 19.80 -17.30
N TYR A 28 -6.29 19.30 -16.64
CA TYR A 28 -6.31 18.11 -15.77
C TYR A 28 -5.26 18.26 -14.66
N GLY A 29 -5.57 17.78 -13.46
CA GLY A 29 -4.62 17.64 -12.35
C GLY A 29 -4.63 16.21 -11.81
N ILE A 30 -3.45 15.68 -11.49
CA ILE A 30 -3.30 14.33 -10.91
C ILE A 30 -2.70 14.50 -9.51
N PHE A 31 -3.32 13.85 -8.53
CA PHE A 31 -2.80 13.74 -7.17
C PHE A 31 -2.39 12.32 -6.87
N THR A 32 -1.18 12.15 -6.39
CA THR A 32 -0.65 10.88 -5.90
C THR A 32 -0.31 11.03 -4.43
N GLY A 33 -0.72 10.07 -3.61
CA GLY A 33 -0.46 10.08 -2.17
C GLY A 33 -0.65 8.70 -1.57
N ILE A 34 -0.04 8.48 -0.40
CA ILE A 34 -0.11 7.21 0.34
C ILE A 34 -1.51 7.01 0.94
N VAL A 35 -2.17 8.11 1.31
CA VAL A 35 -3.51 8.11 1.89
C VAL A 35 -4.49 8.63 0.86
N ARG A 36 -5.65 7.96 0.76
CA ARG A 36 -6.80 8.55 0.06
C ARG A 36 -7.09 9.89 0.72
N VAL A 37 -7.06 10.95 -0.08
CA VAL A 37 -7.61 12.22 0.34
C VAL A 37 -9.10 11.96 0.57
N ALA A 38 -9.47 11.72 1.82
CA ALA A 38 -10.86 11.69 2.21
C ALA A 38 -11.49 12.99 1.69
N GLN A 39 -12.78 12.95 1.35
CA GLN A 39 -13.59 14.18 1.24
C GLN A 39 -13.70 14.91 2.59
N ALA A 40 -12.64 14.87 3.42
CA ALA A 40 -12.49 15.58 4.66
C ALA A 40 -12.42 17.07 4.35
N GLY A 41 -13.58 17.72 4.24
CA GLY A 41 -13.81 19.18 4.27
C GLY A 41 -13.15 20.01 3.16
N ILE A 42 -11.84 19.86 2.99
CA ILE A 42 -10.91 20.55 2.09
C ILE A 42 -11.31 20.42 0.61
N PHE A 43 -11.81 19.24 0.22
CA PHE A 43 -12.17 18.93 -1.17
C PHE A 43 -13.65 18.60 -1.33
N SER A 44 -14.48 18.94 -0.34
CA SER A 44 -15.93 18.68 -0.37
C SER A 44 -16.62 19.36 -1.55
N ASP A 45 -16.06 20.47 -2.05
CA ASP A 45 -16.57 21.20 -3.22
C ASP A 45 -15.96 20.73 -4.58
N LEU A 46 -15.11 19.69 -4.60
CA LEU A 46 -14.59 19.13 -5.86
C LEU A 46 -15.50 18.02 -6.39
N ASN A 47 -16.47 18.40 -7.20
CA ASN A 47 -17.57 17.53 -7.64
C ASN A 47 -17.21 16.45 -8.68
N ASN A 48 -15.93 16.31 -9.09
CA ASN A 48 -15.50 15.41 -10.19
C ASN A 48 -14.24 14.57 -9.89
N LEU A 49 -13.95 14.28 -8.62
CA LEU A 49 -12.76 13.49 -8.26
C LEU A 49 -12.94 12.00 -8.60
N LYS A 50 -12.15 11.50 -9.55
CA LYS A 50 -11.98 10.06 -9.78
C LYS A 50 -10.82 9.54 -8.92
N VAL A 51 -11.13 8.67 -7.96
CA VAL A 51 -10.12 8.02 -7.12
C VAL A 51 -9.83 6.64 -7.72
N ASN A 52 -8.53 6.31 -7.87
CA ASN A 52 -8.10 4.95 -8.19
C ASN A 52 -7.13 4.49 -7.09
N THR A 53 -7.47 3.41 -6.43
CA THR A 53 -6.66 2.72 -5.41
C THR A 53 -6.13 1.41 -5.96
N ILE A 54 -5.31 0.72 -5.16
CA ILE A 54 -4.82 -0.64 -5.42
C ILE A 54 -5.94 -1.68 -5.57
N LEU A 55 -7.18 -1.35 -5.16
CA LEU A 55 -8.37 -2.18 -5.30
C LEU A 55 -9.03 -2.04 -6.68
N ASN A 56 -8.68 -1.01 -7.44
CA ASN A 56 -9.25 -0.76 -8.76
C ASN A 56 -8.40 -1.38 -9.87
N LYS A 57 -9.07 -1.77 -10.96
CA LYS A 57 -8.40 -2.33 -12.17
C LYS A 57 -7.77 -1.24 -13.06
N ASN A 58 -8.18 0.01 -12.88
CA ASN A 58 -7.56 1.10 -13.65
C ASN A 58 -6.12 1.26 -13.18
N TYR A 59 -5.20 1.35 -14.13
CA TYR A 59 -3.77 1.57 -13.89
C TYR A 59 -3.07 0.44 -13.12
N GLU A 60 -3.63 -0.77 -13.12
CA GLU A 60 -3.11 -1.93 -12.36
C GLU A 60 -1.65 -2.29 -12.69
N GLU A 61 -1.17 -2.00 -13.91
CA GLU A 61 0.21 -2.22 -14.35
C GLU A 61 1.21 -1.15 -13.88
N TYR A 62 0.76 0.01 -13.40
CA TYR A 62 1.63 1.16 -13.10
C TYR A 62 1.97 1.33 -11.62
N PHE A 63 1.44 0.48 -10.73
CA PHE A 63 1.70 0.54 -9.29
C PHE A 63 2.95 -0.25 -8.85
N GLY A 64 3.62 -0.94 -9.77
CA GLY A 64 4.85 -1.68 -9.52
C GLY A 64 5.60 -1.98 -10.82
N LEU A 65 6.50 -2.94 -10.78
CA LEU A 65 7.19 -3.44 -11.99
C LEU A 65 6.56 -4.74 -12.46
N LEU A 66 6.38 -4.90 -13.77
CA LEU A 66 5.95 -6.14 -14.38
C LEU A 66 7.10 -7.15 -14.49
N GLU A 67 6.78 -8.44 -14.59
CA GLU A 67 7.78 -9.51 -14.66
C GLU A 67 8.75 -9.32 -15.83
N ASN A 68 8.24 -8.93 -17.00
CA ASN A 68 9.07 -8.64 -18.18
C ASN A 68 9.97 -7.41 -18.00
N GLU A 69 9.56 -6.42 -17.22
CA GLU A 69 10.39 -5.25 -16.90
C GLU A 69 11.52 -5.63 -15.94
N VAL A 70 11.22 -6.48 -14.95
CA VAL A 70 12.22 -7.02 -14.02
C VAL A 70 13.23 -7.89 -14.75
N GLU A 71 12.78 -8.84 -15.57
CA GLU A 71 13.68 -9.69 -16.37
C GLU A 71 14.60 -8.86 -17.27
N LYS A 72 14.03 -7.89 -17.99
CA LYS A 72 14.83 -7.00 -18.84
C LYS A 72 15.88 -6.25 -18.03
N MET A 73 15.50 -5.70 -16.87
CA MET A 73 16.45 -4.98 -16.03
C MET A 73 17.57 -5.89 -15.50
N LEU A 74 17.26 -7.13 -15.10
CA LEU A 74 18.30 -8.07 -14.65
C LEU A 74 19.28 -8.43 -15.78
N LEU A 75 18.78 -8.58 -17.00
CA LEU A 75 19.61 -8.79 -18.19
C LEU A 75 20.48 -7.58 -18.51
N ASP A 76 19.91 -6.36 -18.52
CA ASP A 76 20.62 -5.12 -18.84
C ASP A 76 21.79 -4.87 -17.86
N TYR A 77 21.66 -5.32 -16.61
CA TYR A 77 22.71 -5.20 -15.57
C TYR A 77 23.62 -6.44 -15.46
N ASN A 78 23.50 -7.42 -16.36
CA ASN A 78 24.26 -8.68 -16.37
C ASN A 78 24.27 -9.38 -15.01
N ILE A 79 23.12 -9.41 -14.33
CA ILE A 79 22.98 -10.13 -13.07
C ILE A 79 22.65 -11.58 -13.43
N GLU A 80 23.37 -12.55 -12.87
CA GLU A 80 22.96 -13.96 -12.97
C GLU A 80 21.80 -14.18 -11.99
N TYR A 81 20.63 -14.58 -12.52
CA TYR A 81 19.42 -14.70 -11.72
C TYR A 81 18.67 -15.99 -12.00
N LYS A 82 17.93 -16.45 -10.99
CA LYS A 82 16.80 -17.36 -11.17
C LYS A 82 15.54 -16.56 -10.93
N ILE A 83 14.75 -16.35 -11.97
CA ILE A 83 13.57 -15.49 -11.88
C ILE A 83 12.61 -15.94 -10.78
N GLU A 84 12.49 -17.25 -10.54
CA GLU A 84 11.68 -17.82 -9.47
C GLU A 84 12.12 -17.40 -8.07
N ASP A 85 13.43 -17.23 -7.85
CA ASP A 85 13.96 -16.77 -6.57
C ASP A 85 13.63 -15.28 -6.38
N VAL A 86 13.83 -14.45 -7.42
CA VAL A 86 13.47 -13.03 -7.41
C VAL A 86 11.97 -12.85 -7.20
N LYS A 87 11.16 -13.68 -7.85
CA LYS A 87 9.70 -13.71 -7.73
C LYS A 87 9.25 -14.06 -6.32
N THR A 88 9.86 -15.09 -5.72
CA THR A 88 9.59 -15.51 -4.34
C THR A 88 9.87 -14.39 -3.34
N TRP A 89 10.91 -13.59 -3.59
CA TRP A 89 11.31 -12.51 -2.71
C TRP A 89 10.52 -11.21 -2.89
N TYR A 90 10.23 -10.80 -4.13
CA TYR A 90 9.82 -9.41 -4.42
C TYR A 90 8.52 -9.25 -5.24
N ASN A 91 7.96 -10.33 -5.80
CA ASN A 91 6.65 -10.29 -6.48
C ASN A 91 5.51 -10.50 -5.45
N GLY A 92 4.26 -10.65 -5.90
CA GLY A 92 3.14 -11.09 -5.08
C GLY A 92 2.13 -9.99 -4.75
N TYR A 93 2.39 -8.74 -5.13
CA TYR A 93 1.42 -7.66 -5.00
C TYR A 93 0.40 -7.73 -6.14
N LYS A 94 -0.87 -7.94 -5.81
CA LYS A 94 -1.96 -7.99 -6.78
C LYS A 94 -2.68 -6.65 -6.80
N PHE A 95 -2.59 -5.98 -7.94
CA PHE A 95 -3.36 -4.77 -8.23
C PHE A 95 -4.34 -5.11 -9.33
N GLY A 96 -5.64 -4.94 -9.04
CA GLY A 96 -6.69 -5.47 -9.90
C GLY A 96 -6.48 -6.96 -10.22
N ASN A 97 -6.13 -7.26 -11.46
CA ASN A 97 -5.87 -8.61 -11.95
C ASN A 97 -4.38 -8.91 -12.25
N ILE A 98 -3.49 -7.95 -12.05
CA ILE A 98 -2.06 -8.08 -12.38
C ILE A 98 -1.25 -8.26 -11.10
N ASN A 99 -0.25 -9.15 -11.16
CA ASN A 99 0.78 -9.24 -10.13
C ASN A 99 1.97 -8.38 -10.52
N VAL A 100 2.47 -7.58 -9.59
CA VAL A 100 3.63 -6.72 -9.79
C VAL A 100 4.66 -6.92 -8.68
N TYR A 101 5.88 -6.52 -9.00
CA TYR A 101 7.00 -6.46 -8.09
C TYR A 101 7.07 -5.11 -7.39
N ASN A 102 7.59 -5.11 -6.17
CA ASN A 102 7.94 -3.89 -5.46
C ASN A 102 9.14 -3.19 -6.15
N PRO A 103 8.98 -1.96 -6.67
CA PRO A 103 10.08 -1.29 -7.38
C PRO A 103 11.30 -1.03 -6.50
N TRP A 104 11.09 -0.66 -5.24
CA TRP A 104 12.18 -0.35 -4.31
C TRP A 104 13.01 -1.60 -4.00
N SER A 105 12.36 -2.71 -3.69
CA SER A 105 13.05 -3.97 -3.39
C SER A 105 13.85 -4.48 -4.59
N ILE A 106 13.29 -4.35 -5.79
CA ILE A 106 13.95 -4.74 -7.03
C ILE A 106 15.16 -3.84 -7.35
N LEU A 107 15.05 -2.51 -7.19
CA LEU A 107 16.19 -1.60 -7.37
C LEU A 107 17.34 -1.92 -6.41
N ASN A 108 17.02 -2.19 -5.14
CA ASN A 108 18.03 -2.57 -4.16
C ASN A 108 18.64 -3.94 -4.46
N TYR A 109 17.85 -4.90 -4.92
CA TYR A 109 18.37 -6.19 -5.37
C TYR A 109 19.35 -6.04 -6.54
N VAL A 110 19.05 -5.19 -7.52
CA VAL A 110 19.96 -4.93 -8.64
C VAL A 110 21.28 -4.29 -8.18
N ASP A 111 21.20 -3.33 -7.25
CA ASP A 111 22.36 -2.62 -6.72
C ASP A 111 23.26 -3.53 -5.86
N ASN A 112 22.64 -4.28 -4.93
CA ASN A 112 23.36 -5.09 -3.94
C ASN A 112 23.65 -6.52 -4.42
N LYS A 113 22.90 -7.03 -5.39
CA LYS A 113 22.97 -8.39 -5.95
C LYS A 113 22.72 -9.52 -4.93
N GLU A 114 22.02 -9.21 -3.85
CA GLU A 114 21.69 -10.15 -2.78
C GLU A 114 20.18 -10.25 -2.57
N LEU A 115 19.66 -11.48 -2.49
CA LEU A 115 18.27 -11.72 -2.12
C LEU A 115 18.12 -11.57 -0.59
N LYS A 116 17.61 -10.42 -0.18
CA LYS A 116 17.30 -10.09 1.22
C LYS A 116 16.16 -9.08 1.32
N ALA A 117 15.72 -8.79 2.54
CA ALA A 117 14.72 -7.76 2.78
C ALA A 117 15.33 -6.35 2.60
N TYR A 118 14.67 -5.51 1.81
CA TYR A 118 15.03 -4.12 1.50
C TYR A 118 13.89 -3.14 1.85
N TRP A 119 12.68 -3.64 2.07
CA TRP A 119 11.54 -2.85 2.49
C TRP A 119 11.69 -2.34 3.92
N VAL A 120 11.86 -1.02 4.07
CA VAL A 120 11.97 -0.35 5.38
C VAL A 120 10.89 0.74 5.46
N ASN A 121 9.79 0.48 6.16
CA ASN A 121 8.70 1.45 6.33
C ASN A 121 8.53 1.90 7.79
N THR A 122 9.43 2.77 8.25
CA THR A 122 9.55 3.18 9.65
C THR A 122 8.34 3.96 10.19
N SER A 123 7.63 4.73 9.35
CA SER A 123 6.47 5.52 9.78
C SER A 123 5.21 4.66 9.95
N SER A 124 4.92 3.77 9.00
CA SER A 124 3.78 2.84 9.13
C SER A 124 3.98 1.89 10.31
N ASN A 125 5.22 1.47 10.56
CA ASN A 125 5.56 0.60 11.69
C ASN A 125 5.11 1.17 13.05
N VAL A 126 5.20 2.48 13.27
CA VAL A 126 4.77 3.09 14.54
C VAL A 126 3.26 3.01 14.71
N VAL A 127 2.50 3.37 13.67
CA VAL A 127 1.04 3.36 13.69
C VAL A 127 0.49 1.93 13.82
N ILE A 128 1.05 1.00 13.04
CA ILE A 128 0.69 -0.42 13.12
C ILE A 128 0.92 -0.96 14.53
N LYS A 129 2.09 -0.68 15.14
CA LYS A 129 2.39 -1.10 16.52
C LYS A 129 1.40 -0.52 17.53
N GLU A 130 0.98 0.73 17.36
CA GLU A 130 -0.01 1.37 18.24
C GLU A 130 -1.41 0.74 18.09
N MET A 131 -1.83 0.44 16.86
CA MET A 131 -3.10 -0.25 16.59
C MET A 131 -3.11 -1.67 17.16
N LEU A 132 -2.02 -2.41 16.99
CA LEU A 132 -1.87 -3.77 17.54
C LEU A 132 -1.97 -3.80 19.06
N LYS A 133 -1.39 -2.82 19.77
CA LYS A 133 -1.49 -2.72 21.24
C LYS A 133 -2.92 -2.56 21.74
N ASN A 134 -3.80 -1.95 20.94
CA ASN A 134 -5.20 -1.72 21.26
C ASN A 134 -6.14 -2.75 20.60
N SER A 135 -5.60 -3.78 19.94
CA SER A 135 -6.36 -4.79 19.22
C SER A 135 -6.77 -5.96 20.12
N ASP A 136 -7.81 -6.68 19.71
CA ASP A 136 -8.32 -7.84 20.44
C ASP A 136 -7.65 -9.16 20.00
N SER A 137 -7.96 -10.26 20.69
CA SER A 137 -7.40 -11.58 20.40
C SER A 137 -7.75 -12.13 19.01
N ARG A 138 -8.79 -11.62 18.36
CA ARG A 138 -9.16 -12.04 17.00
C ARG A 138 -8.16 -11.51 15.99
N VAL A 139 -7.73 -10.25 16.14
CA VAL A 139 -6.68 -9.65 15.30
C VAL A 139 -5.38 -10.46 15.40
N PHE A 140 -4.95 -10.80 16.61
CA PHE A 140 -3.74 -11.60 16.81
C PHE A 140 -3.84 -12.99 16.18
N LYS A 141 -4.98 -13.67 16.32
CA LYS A 141 -5.21 -14.97 15.66
C LYS A 141 -5.14 -14.87 14.14
N THR A 142 -5.73 -13.83 13.55
CA THR A 142 -5.64 -13.58 12.11
C THR A 142 -4.19 -13.34 11.67
N LEU A 143 -3.41 -12.58 12.45
CA LEU A 143 -1.98 -12.37 12.16
C LEU A 143 -1.17 -13.66 12.24
N GLU A 144 -1.43 -14.52 13.22
CA GLU A 144 -0.81 -15.85 13.31
C GLU A 144 -1.11 -16.70 12.07
N ASP A 145 -2.36 -16.70 11.60
CA ASP A 145 -2.77 -17.40 10.38
C ASP A 145 -2.04 -16.82 9.14
N LEU A 146 -1.91 -15.50 9.04
CA LEU A 146 -1.15 -14.83 7.98
C LEU A 146 0.35 -15.19 8.02
N PHE A 147 0.97 -15.20 9.20
CA PHE A 147 2.37 -15.61 9.38
C PHE A 147 2.61 -17.09 9.05
N ALA A 148 1.59 -17.93 9.22
CA ALA A 148 1.57 -19.32 8.76
C ALA A 148 1.32 -19.45 7.25
N LYS A 149 1.38 -18.35 6.48
CA LYS A 149 1.13 -18.28 5.03
C LYS A 149 -0.27 -18.73 4.64
N LYS A 150 -1.26 -18.61 5.53
CA LYS A 150 -2.66 -18.88 5.19
C LYS A 150 -3.28 -17.68 4.50
N ASP A 151 -4.25 -17.97 3.64
CA ASP A 151 -5.14 -16.99 3.07
C ASP A 151 -6.27 -16.71 4.06
N VAL A 152 -6.51 -15.45 4.43
CA VAL A 152 -7.46 -15.09 5.49
C VAL A 152 -8.51 -14.11 4.98
N PRO A 153 -9.81 -14.32 5.28
CA PRO A 153 -10.84 -13.33 4.97
C PRO A 153 -10.74 -12.13 5.91
N VAL A 154 -10.82 -10.94 5.35
CA VAL A 154 -10.88 -9.66 6.06
C VAL A 154 -11.88 -8.72 5.39
N THR A 155 -12.44 -7.81 6.16
CA THR A 155 -13.23 -6.70 5.65
C THR A 155 -12.32 -5.51 5.41
N ILE A 156 -12.40 -4.88 4.24
CA ILE A 156 -11.61 -3.72 3.84
C ILE A 156 -12.56 -2.67 3.32
N SER A 157 -12.66 -1.53 4.02
CA SER A 157 -13.43 -0.39 3.53
C SER A 157 -12.62 0.44 2.54
N ASP A 158 -13.25 0.78 1.40
CA ASP A 158 -12.68 1.73 0.42
C ASP A 158 -12.55 3.17 0.96
N ASN A 159 -13.11 3.47 2.14
CA ASN A 159 -13.24 4.81 2.72
C ASN A 159 -12.21 5.12 3.84
N ILE A 160 -10.95 4.76 3.65
CA ILE A 160 -9.92 5.08 4.64
C ILE A 160 -9.64 6.58 4.63
N ALA A 161 -10.13 7.26 5.66
CA ALA A 161 -9.56 8.53 6.09
C ALA A 161 -8.53 8.21 7.19
N LEU A 162 -7.24 8.13 6.85
CA LEU A 162 -6.20 8.06 7.90
C LEU A 162 -6.27 9.38 8.69
N GLY A 163 -7.07 9.40 9.76
CA GLY A 163 -7.42 10.59 10.52
C GLY A 163 -7.84 10.25 11.93
N LYS A 164 -7.29 11.01 12.90
CA LYS A 164 -7.45 11.09 14.38
C LYS A 164 -7.84 9.88 15.23
N HIS A 165 -8.60 8.90 14.75
CA HIS A 165 -8.98 7.68 15.49
C HIS A 165 -9.02 6.48 14.56
N LEU A 166 -7.88 5.81 14.40
CA LEU A 166 -7.85 4.49 13.75
C LEU A 166 -8.40 3.46 14.73
N SER A 167 -9.52 2.85 14.37
CA SER A 167 -10.11 1.72 15.06
C SER A 167 -9.27 0.45 14.81
N PRO A 168 -9.20 -0.50 15.76
CA PRO A 168 -8.54 -1.78 15.51
C PRO A 168 -9.07 -2.55 14.29
N SER A 169 -10.31 -2.28 13.88
CA SER A 169 -10.90 -2.83 12.65
C SER A 169 -10.25 -2.34 11.37
N GLU A 170 -9.62 -1.16 11.36
CA GLU A 170 -8.98 -0.55 10.19
C GLU A 170 -7.53 -1.03 9.96
N ILE A 171 -7.08 -2.01 10.74
CA ILE A 171 -5.70 -2.51 10.66
C ILE A 171 -5.43 -3.21 9.34
N TRP A 172 -6.43 -3.89 8.76
CA TRP A 172 -6.28 -4.66 7.52
C TRP A 172 -6.08 -3.74 6.33
N GLU A 173 -6.84 -2.64 6.29
CA GLU A 173 -6.67 -1.52 5.39
C GLU A 173 -5.23 -0.98 5.49
N LEU A 174 -4.80 -0.60 6.69
CA LEU A 174 -3.47 -0.01 6.87
C LEU A 174 -2.36 -0.96 6.41
N LEU A 175 -2.47 -2.25 6.74
CA LEU A 175 -1.51 -3.28 6.33
C LEU A 175 -1.51 -3.50 4.81
N LEU A 176 -2.68 -3.51 4.17
CA LEU A 176 -2.80 -3.66 2.72
C LEU A 176 -2.19 -2.44 1.99
N PHE A 177 -2.61 -1.23 2.34
CA PHE A 177 -2.16 -0.01 1.68
C PHE A 177 -0.70 0.34 1.98
N SER A 178 -0.14 -0.16 3.10
CA SER A 178 1.29 -0.03 3.41
C SER A 178 2.15 -1.13 2.78
N GLY A 179 1.58 -2.08 2.04
CA GLY A 179 2.30 -3.13 1.33
C GLY A 179 2.71 -4.34 2.18
N TYR A 180 2.11 -4.55 3.35
CA TYR A 180 2.31 -5.75 4.16
C TYR A 180 1.38 -6.90 3.77
N LEU A 181 0.24 -6.58 3.15
CA LEU A 181 -0.70 -7.55 2.63
C LEU A 181 -0.90 -7.35 1.13
N THR A 182 -1.43 -8.38 0.49
CA THR A 182 -1.89 -8.38 -0.89
C THR A 182 -3.24 -9.07 -0.97
N ILE A 183 -4.04 -8.73 -1.96
CA ILE A 183 -5.32 -9.39 -2.22
C ILE A 183 -5.08 -10.64 -3.04
N LYS A 184 -5.67 -11.75 -2.61
CA LYS A 184 -5.80 -12.94 -3.44
C LYS A 184 -7.05 -12.83 -4.31
N GLU A 185 -8.20 -12.57 -3.68
CA GLU A 185 -9.50 -12.45 -4.35
C GLU A 185 -10.47 -11.58 -3.57
N LYS A 186 -11.43 -11.00 -4.28
CA LYS A 186 -12.58 -10.28 -3.72
C LYS A 186 -13.75 -11.26 -3.62
N VAL A 187 -14.30 -11.41 -2.42
CA VAL A 187 -15.39 -12.36 -2.12
C VAL A 187 -16.75 -11.67 -2.21
N ASP A 188 -16.85 -10.47 -1.64
CA ASP A 188 -18.04 -9.63 -1.65
C ASP A 188 -17.65 -8.14 -1.72
N GLU A 189 -18.59 -7.21 -1.59
CA GLU A 189 -18.41 -5.76 -1.76
C GLU A 189 -17.20 -5.21 -0.96
N ASP A 190 -17.11 -5.54 0.32
CA ASP A 190 -16.01 -5.14 1.22
C ASP A 190 -15.23 -6.34 1.79
N GLU A 191 -15.53 -7.57 1.36
CA GLU A 191 -14.86 -8.78 1.84
C GLU A 191 -13.80 -9.27 0.87
N TYR A 192 -12.58 -9.43 1.37
CA TYR A 192 -11.41 -9.84 0.60
C TYR A 192 -10.69 -10.99 1.28
N ILE A 193 -10.12 -11.87 0.47
CA ILE A 193 -9.11 -12.82 0.95
C ILE A 193 -7.75 -12.19 0.75
N VAL A 194 -7.02 -12.02 1.85
CA VAL A 194 -5.68 -11.43 1.88
C VAL A 194 -4.63 -12.45 2.31
N ARG A 195 -3.38 -12.14 1.96
CA ARG A 195 -2.21 -12.92 2.34
C ARG A 195 -0.97 -12.03 2.41
N ILE A 196 0.12 -12.58 2.95
CA ILE A 196 1.45 -11.95 2.85
C ILE A 196 1.96 -12.12 1.40
N PRO A 197 2.42 -11.04 0.73
CA PRO A 197 2.75 -11.08 -0.69
C PRO A 197 3.96 -11.98 -1.02
N ASN A 198 5.00 -11.92 -0.20
CA ASN A 198 6.29 -12.54 -0.52
C ASN A 198 7.16 -12.80 0.71
N GLN A 199 8.34 -13.39 0.44
CA GLN A 199 9.32 -13.74 1.46
C GLN A 199 9.94 -12.51 2.13
N GLU A 200 10.06 -11.37 1.45
CA GLU A 200 10.58 -10.13 2.04
C GLU A 200 9.70 -9.68 3.21
N ILE A 201 8.40 -9.54 2.98
CA ILE A 201 7.46 -9.10 4.02
C ILE A 201 7.33 -10.15 5.13
N LEU A 202 7.35 -11.44 4.80
CA LEU A 202 7.31 -12.49 5.82
C LEU A 202 8.54 -12.45 6.73
N SER A 203 9.73 -12.18 6.17
CA SER A 203 10.97 -12.08 6.96
C SER A 203 10.92 -10.90 7.92
N PHE A 204 10.40 -9.75 7.46
CA PHE A 204 10.21 -8.56 8.30
C PHE A 204 9.39 -8.86 9.57
N PHE A 205 8.28 -9.57 9.45
CA PHE A 205 7.45 -9.90 10.62
C PHE A 205 8.10 -10.87 11.59
N LYS A 206 8.99 -11.76 11.12
CA LYS A 206 9.72 -12.72 11.99
C LYS A 206 10.84 -12.07 12.80
N GLU A 207 11.44 -10.99 12.29
CA GLU A 207 12.48 -10.25 13.00
C GLU A 207 11.89 -9.33 14.09
N GLU A 208 10.64 -8.91 13.92
CA GLU A 208 9.93 -8.01 14.84
C GLU A 208 9.05 -8.74 15.88
N SER A 209 8.93 -10.08 15.79
CA SER A 209 8.11 -10.95 16.66
C SER A 209 8.87 -11.59 17.81
#